data_AF-A0A2E5NPF9-F1
#
_entry.id   AF-A0A2E5NPF9-F1
#
_cell.length_a   1.000
_cell.length_b   1.000
_cell.length_c   1.000
_cell.angle_alpha   90.00
_cell.angle_beta   90.00
_cell.angle_gamma   90.00
#
_symmetry.space_group_name_H-M   'P 1'
#
loop_
_entity.id
_entity.type
_entity.pdbx_description
1 polymer ?
#
loop_
_entity_poly.entity_id
_entity_poly.type
_entity_poly.pdbx_seq_one_letter_code
_entity_poly.pdbx_strand_id
1 'polypeptide(L)'
;MPANLSPAYKKAEQEYRAARDDQERLTYLKGMLRTIPKHKGTEHLQADIKSRIKLLTEELAGPKKGGKRSGPLHSVRKDGAAQIALLGPPNSGKSSLHAKLTGSRAEIGPYPHTTHEPMPGMLRHKDITFQLIDLPPISADHMDSWFINALQPADAALLILDIADPESIDHAAVILERLKEKKIILEEQWSMPDKNFTLEDNDRLDPFGIYLPTLLVANKYDLEPDPAALNILKELLDISFPSLVTSICTEQGLKELGTLLFDGLEIIRVYTKAPGKAPQKDKPFTLRKGATVLDVARLVHKDIAGSLKYARAWGNGVFDGQQVGPEHPLSDTDVIELHIR
;
A
#
# COMPACT_ATOMS: atom_id res chain seq x y z
N MET A 1 8.30 -29.06 -46.95
CA MET A 1 7.47 -29.00 -48.17
C MET A 1 6.89 -27.60 -48.28
N PRO A 2 6.91 -26.94 -49.45
CA PRO A 2 6.29 -25.62 -49.58
C PRO A 2 4.79 -25.74 -49.30
N ALA A 3 4.30 -24.99 -48.31
CA ALA A 3 2.90 -25.00 -47.95
C ALA A 3 2.07 -24.49 -49.14
N ASN A 4 1.05 -25.25 -49.57
CA ASN A 4 0.16 -24.82 -50.63
C ASN A 4 -0.80 -23.74 -50.10
N LEU A 5 -0.37 -22.47 -50.19
CA LEU A 5 -1.12 -21.33 -49.69
C LEU A 5 -2.31 -21.03 -50.60
N SER A 6 -3.48 -20.80 -49.98
CA SER A 6 -4.73 -20.55 -50.69
C SER A 6 -4.65 -19.28 -51.56
N PRO A 7 -5.39 -19.21 -52.69
CA PRO A 7 -5.47 -17.98 -53.49
C PRO A 7 -5.90 -16.76 -52.68
N ALA A 8 -6.78 -16.96 -51.69
CA ALA A 8 -7.23 -15.93 -50.76
C ALA A 8 -6.08 -15.41 -49.87
N TYR A 9 -5.21 -16.30 -49.37
CA TYR A 9 -4.02 -15.90 -48.63
C TYR A 9 -3.05 -15.09 -49.49
N LYS A 10 -2.77 -15.56 -50.72
CA LYS A 10 -1.85 -14.87 -51.64
C LYS A 10 -2.36 -13.48 -52.03
N LYS A 11 -3.67 -13.32 -52.20
CA LYS A 11 -4.29 -12.01 -52.41
C LYS A 11 -4.10 -11.11 -51.20
N ALA A 12 -4.45 -11.58 -49.99
CA ALA A 12 -4.27 -10.79 -48.77
C ALA A 12 -2.80 -10.41 -48.51
N GLU A 13 -1.84 -11.27 -48.90
CA GLU A 13 -0.41 -10.98 -48.82
C GLU A 13 0.03 -9.88 -49.81
N GLN A 14 -0.50 -9.89 -51.03
CA GLN A 14 -0.24 -8.83 -52.02
C GLN A 14 -0.80 -7.48 -51.55
N GLU A 15 -2.04 -7.48 -51.04
CA GLU A 15 -2.67 -6.27 -50.50
C GLU A 15 -1.91 -5.74 -49.27
N TYR A 16 -1.45 -6.62 -48.37
CA TYR A 16 -0.60 -6.24 -47.25
C TYR A 16 0.71 -5.57 -47.71
N ARG A 17 1.35 -6.09 -48.76
CA ARG A 17 2.58 -5.51 -49.32
C ARG A 17 2.34 -4.17 -50.03
N ALA A 18 1.16 -3.99 -50.63
CA ALA A 18 0.80 -2.75 -51.33
C ALA A 18 0.29 -1.65 -50.39
N ALA A 19 -0.24 -2.02 -49.22
CA ALA A 19 -0.81 -1.09 -48.26
C ALA A 19 0.23 -0.09 -47.72
N ARG A 20 -0.13 1.20 -47.79
CA ARG A 20 0.68 2.32 -47.27
C ARG A 20 0.21 2.80 -45.92
N ASP A 21 -1.05 2.54 -45.57
CA ASP A 21 -1.64 2.86 -44.27
C ASP A 21 -1.52 1.67 -43.29
N ASP A 22 -1.21 1.99 -42.04
CA ASP A 22 -0.95 0.96 -41.03
C ASP A 22 -2.24 0.29 -40.52
N GLN A 23 -3.40 0.96 -40.54
CA GLN A 23 -4.69 0.33 -40.19
C GLN A 23 -5.12 -0.67 -41.28
N GLU A 24 -4.89 -0.33 -42.54
CA GLU A 24 -5.10 -1.25 -43.66
C GLU A 24 -4.17 -2.48 -43.57
N ARG A 25 -2.87 -2.26 -43.27
CA ARG A 25 -1.92 -3.36 -43.05
C ARG A 25 -2.35 -4.31 -41.94
N LEU A 26 -2.86 -3.78 -40.81
CA LEU A 26 -3.38 -4.59 -39.72
C LEU A 26 -4.56 -5.46 -40.17
N THR A 27 -5.44 -4.89 -40.99
CA THR A 27 -6.62 -5.58 -41.53
C THR A 27 -6.21 -6.72 -42.45
N TYR A 28 -5.26 -6.50 -43.35
CA TYR A 28 -4.75 -7.55 -44.24
C TYR A 28 -3.98 -8.64 -43.51
N LEU A 29 -3.17 -8.31 -42.50
CA LEU A 29 -2.52 -9.32 -41.64
C LEU A 29 -3.53 -10.22 -40.92
N LYS A 30 -4.63 -9.65 -40.38
CA LYS A 30 -5.73 -10.43 -39.79
C LYS A 30 -6.41 -11.31 -40.84
N GLY A 31 -6.57 -10.83 -42.06
CA GLY A 31 -7.08 -11.60 -43.20
C GLY A 31 -6.16 -12.78 -43.59
N MET A 32 -4.84 -12.57 -43.61
CA MET A 32 -3.84 -13.61 -43.83
C MET A 32 -3.90 -14.68 -42.74
N LEU A 33 -4.00 -14.29 -41.45
CA LEU A 33 -4.13 -15.23 -40.33
C LEU A 33 -5.43 -16.05 -40.40
N ARG A 34 -6.51 -15.50 -40.96
CA ARG A 34 -7.79 -16.21 -41.11
C ARG A 34 -7.76 -17.24 -42.23
N THR A 35 -6.98 -16.97 -43.29
CA THR A 35 -7.00 -17.75 -44.54
C THR A 35 -5.83 -18.73 -44.67
N ILE A 36 -4.82 -18.63 -43.80
CA ILE A 36 -3.68 -19.54 -43.75
C ILE A 36 -4.10 -20.95 -43.27
N PRO A 37 -3.66 -22.04 -43.93
CA PRO A 37 -3.90 -23.41 -43.47
C PRO A 37 -3.30 -23.62 -42.07
N LYS A 38 -4.03 -24.28 -41.16
CA LYS A 38 -3.59 -24.52 -39.78
C LYS A 38 -3.04 -25.93 -39.59
N HIS A 39 -1.81 -26.15 -40.04
CA HIS A 39 -1.12 -27.44 -39.89
C HIS A 39 0.37 -27.21 -39.62
N LYS A 40 1.10 -28.25 -39.20
CA LYS A 40 2.51 -28.17 -38.78
C LYS A 40 3.43 -27.46 -39.79
N GLY A 41 3.18 -27.61 -41.10
CA GLY A 41 3.95 -26.95 -42.16
C GLY A 41 3.79 -25.42 -42.29
N THR A 42 2.88 -24.78 -41.55
CA THR A 42 2.62 -23.32 -41.58
C THR A 42 2.72 -22.68 -40.19
N GLU A 43 3.16 -23.42 -39.18
CA GLU A 43 3.20 -23.00 -37.78
C GLU A 43 4.09 -21.77 -37.55
N HIS A 44 5.29 -21.78 -38.14
CA HIS A 44 6.22 -20.64 -38.08
C HIS A 44 5.63 -19.38 -38.73
N LEU A 45 4.91 -19.55 -39.85
CA LEU A 45 4.29 -18.44 -40.57
C LEU A 45 3.10 -17.87 -39.79
N GLN A 46 2.32 -18.72 -39.11
CA GLN A 46 1.26 -18.27 -38.21
C GLN A 46 1.80 -17.48 -37.01
N ALA A 47 2.91 -17.94 -36.43
CA ALA A 47 3.58 -17.25 -35.34
C ALA A 47 4.07 -15.86 -35.78
N ASP A 48 4.72 -15.77 -36.95
CA ASP A 48 5.17 -14.50 -37.52
C ASP A 48 4.01 -13.53 -37.77
N ILE A 49 2.91 -13.98 -38.40
CA ILE A 49 1.75 -13.13 -38.65
C ILE A 49 1.14 -12.62 -37.33
N LYS A 50 1.02 -13.47 -36.30
CA LYS A 50 0.50 -13.06 -34.98
C LYS A 50 1.39 -12.02 -34.30
N SER A 51 2.71 -12.21 -34.36
CA SER A 51 3.67 -11.26 -33.80
C SER A 51 3.58 -9.90 -34.48
N ARG A 52 3.47 -9.88 -35.81
CA ARG A 52 3.29 -8.63 -36.59
C ARG A 52 1.96 -7.95 -36.28
N ILE A 53 0.87 -8.69 -36.15
CA ILE A 53 -0.43 -8.14 -35.72
C ILE A 53 -0.29 -7.45 -34.36
N LYS A 54 0.38 -8.10 -33.40
CA LYS A 54 0.57 -7.55 -32.05
C LYS A 54 1.36 -6.24 -32.11
N LEU A 55 2.52 -6.24 -32.76
CA LEU A 55 3.38 -5.05 -32.89
C LEU A 55 2.64 -3.89 -33.57
N LEU A 56 2.00 -4.14 -34.71
CA LEU A 56 1.29 -3.08 -35.45
C LEU A 56 0.07 -2.57 -34.68
N THR A 57 -0.60 -3.42 -33.89
CA THR A 57 -1.71 -2.99 -33.00
C THR A 57 -1.19 -2.08 -31.88
N GLU A 58 -0.03 -2.38 -31.31
CA GLU A 58 0.61 -1.58 -30.26
C GLU A 58 1.12 -0.24 -30.82
N GLU A 59 1.71 -0.22 -32.01
CA GLU A 59 2.14 1.00 -32.70
C GLU A 59 0.97 1.92 -33.08
N LEU A 60 -0.11 1.36 -33.63
CA LEU A 60 -1.34 2.10 -33.95
C LEU A 60 -2.07 2.63 -32.71
N ALA A 61 -1.94 1.95 -31.57
CA ALA A 61 -2.47 2.45 -30.29
C ALA A 61 -1.69 3.67 -29.77
N GLY A 62 -0.53 3.98 -30.39
CA GLY A 62 0.37 5.06 -30.05
C GLY A 62 1.08 4.85 -28.71
N PRO A 63 2.15 5.61 -28.42
CA PRO A 63 2.67 5.69 -27.06
C PRO A 63 1.53 6.17 -26.17
N LYS A 64 1.16 5.37 -25.16
CA LYS A 64 0.10 5.69 -24.19
C LYS A 64 0.43 7.03 -23.53
N LYS A 65 -0.04 8.14 -24.12
CA LYS A 65 -0.08 9.46 -23.49
C LYS A 65 -0.89 9.27 -22.21
N GLY A 66 -0.20 9.33 -21.07
CA GLY A 66 -0.75 9.34 -19.72
C GLY A 66 -1.95 8.43 -19.56
N GLY A 67 -1.71 7.15 -19.26
CA GLY A 67 -2.79 6.24 -18.90
C GLY A 67 -3.72 6.91 -17.90
N LYS A 68 -4.89 7.34 -18.36
CA LYS A 68 -6.05 7.51 -17.48
C LYS A 68 -6.18 6.16 -16.79
N ARG A 69 -5.81 6.11 -15.51
CA ARG A 69 -6.10 5.01 -14.60
C ARG A 69 -7.61 4.80 -14.64
N SER A 70 -8.05 3.95 -15.57
CA SER A 70 -9.39 3.39 -15.66
C SER A 70 -9.34 1.94 -15.18
N GLY A 71 -8.55 1.68 -14.15
CA GLY A 71 -8.92 0.67 -13.16
C GLY A 71 -9.74 1.39 -12.09
N PRO A 72 -10.63 0.69 -11.36
CA PRO A 72 -11.37 1.33 -10.28
C PRO A 72 -10.36 1.95 -9.29
N LEU A 73 -10.71 3.07 -8.67
CA LEU A 73 -9.91 3.71 -7.62
C LEU A 73 -9.93 2.85 -6.34
N HIS A 74 -9.41 1.62 -6.41
CA HIS A 74 -9.30 0.73 -5.25
C HIS A 74 -8.10 1.09 -4.36
N SER A 75 -7.22 1.99 -4.78
CA SER A 75 -6.17 2.55 -3.93
C SER A 75 -6.67 3.81 -3.23
N VAL A 76 -6.98 3.71 -1.95
CA VAL A 76 -7.30 4.85 -1.10
C VAL A 76 -6.05 5.72 -0.97
N ARG A 77 -6.17 7.04 -1.20
CA ARG A 77 -5.04 7.96 -1.01
C ARG A 77 -4.65 8.00 0.47
N LYS A 78 -3.34 7.97 0.73
CA LYS A 78 -2.78 8.19 2.07
C LYS A 78 -3.30 9.51 2.63
N ASP A 79 -3.75 9.46 3.87
CA ASP A 79 -4.15 10.62 4.64
C ASP A 79 -3.78 10.41 6.12
N GLY A 80 -3.60 11.49 6.86
CA GLY A 80 -3.07 11.46 8.22
C GLY A 80 -1.59 11.07 8.32
N ALA A 81 -1.20 10.58 9.49
CA ALA A 81 0.17 10.27 9.86
C ALA A 81 0.73 9.01 9.19
N ALA A 82 -0.14 8.00 9.00
CA ALA A 82 0.17 6.76 8.33
C ALA A 82 -1.13 6.04 7.95
N GLN A 83 -1.08 5.24 6.89
CA GLN A 83 -2.15 4.35 6.47
C GLN A 83 -1.88 2.94 7.01
N ILE A 84 -2.85 2.36 7.73
CA ILE A 84 -2.71 1.09 8.42
C ILE A 84 -3.74 0.10 7.87
N ALA A 85 -3.30 -1.05 7.38
CA ALA A 85 -4.17 -2.09 6.84
C ALA A 85 -4.64 -3.05 7.94
N LEU A 86 -5.94 -3.34 7.98
CA LEU A 86 -6.49 -4.36 8.89
C LEU A 86 -6.50 -5.72 8.19
N LEU A 87 -5.78 -6.68 8.75
CA LEU A 87 -5.63 -8.04 8.24
C LEU A 87 -6.14 -9.05 9.25
N GLY A 88 -6.58 -10.22 8.77
CA GLY A 88 -6.92 -11.35 9.63
C GLY A 88 -8.15 -12.14 9.19
N PRO A 89 -8.38 -13.29 9.84
CA PRO A 89 -9.46 -14.24 9.51
C PRO A 89 -10.85 -13.60 9.50
N PRO A 90 -11.85 -14.21 8.84
CA PRO A 90 -13.24 -13.84 9.06
C PRO A 90 -13.59 -13.94 10.56
N ASN A 91 -14.54 -13.13 11.02
CA ASN A 91 -15.02 -13.12 12.41
C ASN A 91 -14.01 -12.73 13.51
N SER A 92 -12.76 -12.38 13.18
CA SER A 92 -11.78 -11.89 14.17
C SER A 92 -12.09 -10.52 14.78
N GLY A 93 -13.13 -9.85 14.27
CA GLY A 93 -13.60 -8.56 14.77
C GLY A 93 -12.97 -7.34 14.09
N LYS A 94 -12.33 -7.49 12.93
CA LYS A 94 -11.73 -6.39 12.13
C LYS A 94 -12.67 -5.20 11.94
N SER A 95 -13.83 -5.42 11.32
CA SER A 95 -14.80 -4.35 11.04
C SER A 95 -15.40 -3.74 12.31
N SER A 96 -15.61 -4.54 13.35
CA SER A 96 -16.07 -4.04 14.65
C SER A 96 -15.01 -3.17 15.32
N LEU A 97 -13.74 -3.58 15.26
CA LEU A 97 -12.61 -2.83 15.81
C LEU A 97 -12.40 -1.53 15.02
N HIS A 98 -12.48 -1.58 13.69
CA HIS A 98 -12.45 -0.42 12.81
C HIS A 98 -13.54 0.60 13.17
N ALA A 99 -14.79 0.17 13.27
CA ALA A 99 -15.91 1.05 13.62
C ALA A 99 -15.72 1.69 15.01
N LYS A 100 -15.28 0.90 15.99
CA LYS A 100 -15.02 1.38 17.36
C LYS A 100 -13.89 2.42 17.40
N LEU A 101 -12.76 2.16 16.73
CA LEU A 101 -11.57 3.01 16.73
C LEU A 101 -11.77 4.32 15.96
N THR A 102 -12.58 4.29 14.92
CA THR A 102 -12.79 5.44 14.02
C THR A 102 -13.97 6.31 14.45
N GLY A 103 -14.78 5.83 15.39
CA GLY A 103 -16.04 6.47 15.78
C GLY A 103 -17.06 6.49 14.64
N SER A 104 -16.80 5.76 13.55
CA SER A 104 -17.73 5.57 12.46
C SER A 104 -18.92 4.83 13.03
N ARG A 105 -20.07 5.50 13.13
CA ARG A 105 -21.37 4.82 13.17
C ARG A 105 -21.52 4.15 11.81
N ALA A 106 -20.82 3.03 11.59
CA ALA A 106 -21.21 2.10 10.56
C ALA A 106 -22.65 1.75 10.92
N GLU A 107 -23.59 2.17 10.07
CA GLU A 107 -24.91 1.55 10.07
C GLU A 107 -24.64 0.05 9.89
N ILE A 108 -24.72 -0.71 10.97
CA ILE A 108 -24.82 -2.15 10.91
C ILE A 108 -26.23 -2.40 10.36
N GLY A 109 -26.36 -2.24 9.05
CA GLY A 109 -27.52 -2.68 8.29
C GLY A 109 -27.54 -4.21 8.29
N PRO A 110 -28.71 -4.85 8.34
CA PRO A 110 -28.87 -6.29 8.45
C PRO A 110 -28.69 -6.95 7.08
N TYR A 111 -27.57 -6.69 6.40
CA TYR A 111 -27.24 -7.33 5.13
C TYR A 111 -26.00 -8.20 5.32
N PRO A 112 -26.10 -9.53 5.19
CA PRO A 112 -24.92 -10.32 4.91
C PRO A 112 -24.40 -9.84 3.55
N HIS A 113 -23.08 -9.77 3.38
CA HIS A 113 -22.36 -9.35 2.16
C HIS A 113 -22.13 -7.84 1.97
N THR A 114 -21.31 -7.19 2.81
CA THR A 114 -20.74 -5.87 2.49
C THR A 114 -19.26 -5.77 2.89
N THR A 115 -18.37 -6.30 2.04
CA THR A 115 -16.94 -5.93 2.06
C THR A 115 -16.34 -6.16 0.67
N HIS A 116 -16.77 -5.38 -0.32
CA HIS A 116 -16.19 -5.42 -1.67
C HIS A 116 -15.30 -4.21 -1.99
N GLU A 117 -15.23 -3.21 -1.11
CA GLU A 117 -14.38 -2.03 -1.26
C GLU A 117 -13.68 -1.68 0.06
N PRO A 118 -12.38 -1.32 0.06
CA PRO A 118 -11.66 -0.90 1.26
C PRO A 118 -12.33 0.32 1.92
N MET A 119 -12.64 0.22 3.22
CA MET A 119 -13.27 1.31 3.96
C MET A 119 -12.24 2.09 4.79
N PRO A 120 -11.91 3.34 4.44
CA PRO A 120 -11.05 4.18 5.27
C PRO A 120 -11.80 4.72 6.48
N GLY A 121 -11.13 4.76 7.63
CA GLY A 121 -11.60 5.48 8.82
C GLY A 121 -10.43 6.08 9.60
N MET A 122 -10.71 7.11 10.39
CA MET A 122 -9.66 7.90 11.06
C MET A 122 -9.57 7.57 12.55
N LEU A 123 -8.49 6.89 12.96
CA LEU A 123 -8.13 6.71 14.37
C LEU A 123 -7.43 7.96 14.88
N ARG A 124 -8.02 8.65 15.86
CA ARG A 124 -7.39 9.82 16.50
C ARG A 124 -6.39 9.37 17.57
N HIS A 125 -5.20 9.94 17.55
CA HIS A 125 -4.22 9.78 18.61
C HIS A 125 -3.50 11.11 18.83
N LYS A 126 -3.52 11.63 20.07
CA LYS A 126 -3.06 13.00 20.38
C LYS A 126 -3.73 14.01 19.44
N ASP A 127 -2.96 14.78 18.69
CA ASP A 127 -3.37 15.81 17.72
C ASP A 127 -3.18 15.35 16.25
N ILE A 128 -3.04 14.05 16.02
CA ILE A 128 -2.89 13.44 14.69
C ILE A 128 -3.93 12.34 14.45
N THR A 129 -4.03 11.88 13.20
CA THR A 129 -4.91 10.78 12.81
C THR A 129 -4.14 9.70 12.06
N PHE A 130 -4.43 8.43 12.35
CA PHE A 130 -4.04 7.29 11.54
C PHE A 130 -5.21 6.87 10.66
N GLN A 131 -4.95 6.58 9.38
CA GLN A 131 -5.97 6.11 8.44
C GLN A 131 -6.03 4.59 8.49
N LEU A 132 -7.08 4.02 9.09
CA LEU A 132 -7.33 2.59 9.13
C LEU A 132 -8.09 2.16 7.88
N ILE A 133 -7.57 1.17 7.17
CA ILE A 133 -8.20 0.57 6.01
C ILE A 133 -8.73 -0.80 6.39
N ASP A 134 -10.06 -0.94 6.50
CA ASP A 134 -10.67 -2.25 6.67
C ASP A 134 -10.61 -3.01 5.34
N LEU A 135 -9.87 -4.13 5.34
CA LEU A 135 -9.79 -5.01 4.20
C LEU A 135 -10.72 -6.21 4.44
N PRO A 136 -11.45 -6.67 3.40
CA PRO A 136 -12.24 -7.88 3.51
C PRO A 136 -11.40 -9.07 3.99
N PRO A 137 -12.04 -10.05 4.66
CA PRO A 137 -11.37 -11.25 5.07
C PRO A 137 -10.65 -11.90 3.91
N ILE A 138 -9.39 -12.27 4.13
CA ILE A 138 -8.65 -13.12 3.21
C ILE A 138 -9.30 -14.51 3.29
N SER A 139 -10.24 -14.79 2.39
CA SER A 139 -10.89 -16.11 2.33
C SER A 139 -9.96 -17.15 1.70
N ALA A 140 -10.22 -18.42 2.01
CA ALA A 140 -9.45 -19.58 1.53
C ALA A 140 -9.51 -19.79 0.00
N ASP A 141 -10.38 -19.12 -0.75
CA ASP A 141 -10.52 -19.43 -2.17
C ASP A 141 -10.03 -18.30 -3.10
N HIS A 142 -10.05 -17.03 -2.68
CA HIS A 142 -9.65 -15.92 -3.55
C HIS A 142 -9.04 -14.72 -2.79
N MET A 143 -7.75 -14.42 -3.05
CA MET A 143 -7.20 -13.07 -2.86
C MET A 143 -7.17 -12.36 -4.22
N ASP A 144 -8.08 -11.41 -4.39
CA ASP A 144 -8.18 -10.65 -5.63
C ASP A 144 -6.97 -9.75 -5.85
N SER A 145 -6.64 -9.46 -7.11
CA SER A 145 -5.52 -8.57 -7.47
C SER A 145 -5.67 -7.14 -6.92
N TRP A 146 -6.90 -6.72 -6.56
CA TRP A 146 -7.12 -5.40 -5.95
C TRP A 146 -6.61 -5.34 -4.50
N PHE A 147 -6.51 -6.48 -3.80
CA PHE A 147 -6.02 -6.55 -2.42
C PHE A 147 -4.57 -6.08 -2.31
N ILE A 148 -3.73 -6.49 -3.25
CA ILE A 148 -2.32 -6.06 -3.35
C ILE A 148 -2.25 -4.55 -3.59
N ASN A 149 -3.11 -4.01 -4.46
CA ASN A 149 -3.16 -2.57 -4.75
C ASN A 149 -3.63 -1.75 -3.54
N ALA A 150 -4.45 -2.32 -2.67
CA ALA A 150 -4.89 -1.69 -1.43
C ALA A 150 -3.79 -1.70 -0.35
N LEU A 151 -2.92 -2.72 -0.35
CA LEU A 151 -1.79 -2.82 0.57
C LEU A 151 -0.54 -2.05 0.13
N GLN A 152 -0.33 -1.81 -1.16
CA GLN A 152 0.80 -1.02 -1.64
C GLN A 152 0.98 0.36 -0.95
N PRO A 153 -0.09 1.14 -0.74
CA PRO A 153 0.02 2.39 0.02
C PRO A 153 -0.01 2.19 1.54
N ALA A 154 -0.11 0.99 2.10
CA ALA A 154 -0.07 0.83 3.55
C ALA A 154 1.35 1.10 4.09
N ASP A 155 1.43 1.75 5.25
CA ASP A 155 2.67 1.98 5.99
C ASP A 155 2.92 0.91 7.06
N ALA A 156 1.87 0.21 7.49
CA ALA A 156 1.90 -0.89 8.46
C ALA A 156 0.62 -1.74 8.36
N ALA A 157 0.61 -2.88 9.04
CA ALA A 157 -0.54 -3.76 9.15
C ALA A 157 -0.90 -4.08 10.62
N LEU A 158 -2.19 -4.26 10.89
CA LEU A 158 -2.70 -4.88 12.11
C LEU A 158 -3.16 -6.30 11.75
N LEU A 159 -2.49 -7.32 12.27
CA LEU A 159 -2.96 -8.71 12.19
C LEU A 159 -3.91 -8.96 13.36
N ILE A 160 -5.21 -8.96 13.08
CA ILE A 160 -6.26 -9.09 14.09
C ILE A 160 -6.74 -10.54 14.15
N LEU A 161 -6.51 -11.16 15.30
CA LEU A 161 -6.91 -12.54 15.59
C LEU A 161 -7.90 -12.56 16.75
N ASP A 162 -8.81 -13.51 16.74
CA ASP A 162 -9.68 -13.79 17.88
C ASP A 162 -8.93 -14.71 18.84
N ILE A 163 -8.67 -14.26 20.06
CA ILE A 163 -7.91 -15.06 21.04
C ILE A 163 -8.74 -16.21 21.62
N ALA A 164 -10.07 -16.11 21.57
CA ALA A 164 -10.98 -17.10 22.12
C ALA A 164 -11.42 -18.17 21.09
N ASP A 165 -11.01 -18.01 19.83
CA ASP A 165 -11.35 -18.94 18.75
C ASP A 165 -10.12 -19.77 18.33
N PRO A 166 -10.07 -21.07 18.64
CA PRO A 166 -8.97 -21.94 18.22
C PRO A 166 -8.78 -21.99 16.70
N GLU A 167 -9.86 -21.89 15.91
CA GLU A 167 -9.78 -21.90 14.43
C GLU A 167 -9.10 -20.63 13.89
N SER A 168 -9.04 -19.56 14.68
CA SER A 168 -8.36 -18.32 14.30
C SER A 168 -6.86 -18.54 14.06
N ILE A 169 -6.24 -19.53 14.72
CA ILE A 169 -4.81 -19.84 14.57
C ILE A 169 -4.58 -20.50 13.20
N ASP A 170 -5.37 -21.52 12.87
CA ASP A 170 -5.26 -22.20 11.58
C ASP A 170 -5.51 -21.23 10.41
N HIS A 171 -6.53 -20.38 10.53
CA HIS A 171 -6.79 -19.35 9.54
C HIS A 171 -5.67 -18.31 9.44
N ALA A 172 -5.04 -17.93 10.56
CA ALA A 172 -3.91 -17.00 10.55
C ALA A 172 -2.71 -17.60 9.81
N ALA A 173 -2.39 -18.87 10.04
CA ALA A 173 -1.30 -19.56 9.35
C ALA A 173 -1.51 -19.56 7.82
N VAL A 174 -2.73 -19.87 7.37
CA VAL A 174 -3.11 -19.83 5.95
C VAL A 174 -2.98 -18.42 5.37
N ILE A 175 -3.36 -17.39 6.13
CA ILE A 175 -3.22 -15.99 5.71
C ILE A 175 -1.75 -15.61 5.55
N LEU A 176 -0.89 -15.96 6.50
CA LEU A 176 0.53 -15.64 6.45
C LEU A 176 1.22 -16.33 5.25
N GLU A 177 0.90 -17.59 4.99
CA GLU A 177 1.41 -18.32 3.82
C GLU A 177 1.00 -17.63 2.50
N ARG A 178 -0.28 -17.29 2.38
CA ARG A 178 -0.83 -16.58 1.22
C ARG A 178 -0.19 -15.23 0.96
N LEU A 179 0.01 -14.43 2.01
CA LEU A 179 0.68 -13.14 1.88
C LEU A 179 2.11 -13.35 1.35
N LYS A 180 2.84 -14.35 1.86
CA LYS A 180 4.17 -14.72 1.37
C LYS A 180 4.15 -15.13 -0.11
N GLU A 181 3.18 -15.92 -0.57
CA GLU A 181 3.04 -16.28 -1.99
C GLU A 181 2.88 -15.06 -2.91
N LYS A 182 2.24 -14.00 -2.41
CA LYS A 182 2.06 -12.73 -3.12
C LYS A 182 3.19 -11.73 -2.88
N LYS A 183 4.29 -12.14 -2.25
CA LYS A 183 5.43 -11.30 -1.88
C LYS A 183 5.04 -10.15 -0.92
N ILE A 184 4.02 -10.37 -0.10
CA ILE A 184 3.65 -9.47 1.00
C ILE A 184 4.26 -10.06 2.26
N ILE A 185 5.19 -9.33 2.86
CA ILE A 185 5.99 -9.76 4.00
C ILE A 185 5.60 -8.90 5.19
N LEU A 186 5.10 -9.56 6.23
CA LEU A 186 4.78 -8.93 7.50
C LEU A 186 6.03 -8.93 8.37
N GLU A 187 6.48 -7.76 8.79
CA GLU A 187 7.75 -7.56 9.50
C GLU A 187 7.55 -7.49 11.02
N GLU A 188 8.44 -8.18 11.74
CA GLU A 188 8.48 -8.19 13.21
C GLU A 188 9.18 -6.97 13.78
N GLN A 189 10.19 -6.47 13.09
CA GLN A 189 10.93 -5.28 13.52
C GLN A 189 10.44 -4.08 12.73
N TRP A 190 9.99 -3.05 13.44
CA TRP A 190 9.51 -1.81 12.84
C TRP A 190 10.65 -0.79 12.68
N SER A 191 11.88 -1.29 12.56
CA SER A 191 13.06 -0.46 12.39
C SER A 191 13.19 -0.08 10.93
N MET A 192 13.40 1.21 10.68
CA MET A 192 13.79 1.64 9.34
C MET A 192 15.15 1.02 8.98
N PRO A 193 15.33 0.61 7.72
CA PRO A 193 16.67 0.45 7.18
C PRO A 193 17.43 1.77 7.35
N ASP A 194 18.57 1.75 8.06
CA ASP A 194 19.45 2.92 8.17
C ASP A 194 19.77 3.45 6.76
N LYS A 195 19.91 4.78 6.62
CA LYS A 195 20.40 5.40 5.36
C LYS A 195 21.78 4.86 4.92
N ASN A 196 22.46 4.10 5.79
CA ASN A 196 23.66 3.32 5.50
C ASN A 196 23.31 1.86 5.14
N PHE A 197 22.36 1.65 4.23
CA PHE A 197 22.15 0.33 3.63
C PHE A 197 23.44 -0.08 2.91
N THR A 198 24.15 -1.05 3.47
CA THR A 198 25.28 -1.68 2.79
C THR A 198 24.75 -2.41 1.57
N LEU A 199 25.55 -2.48 0.51
CA LEU A 199 25.20 -3.18 -0.73
C LEU A 199 24.84 -4.66 -0.51
N GLU A 200 25.20 -5.23 0.64
CA GLU A 200 24.93 -6.61 1.02
C GLU A 200 23.47 -6.85 1.49
N ASP A 201 22.75 -5.83 1.98
CA ASP A 201 21.33 -5.95 2.36
C ASP A 201 20.36 -5.76 1.18
N ASN A 202 20.82 -5.14 0.08
CA ASN A 202 20.04 -4.98 -1.15
C ASN A 202 19.71 -6.31 -1.85
N ASP A 203 20.50 -7.37 -1.61
CA ASP A 203 20.27 -8.69 -2.22
C ASP A 203 19.18 -9.51 -1.49
N ARG A 204 18.67 -9.05 -0.34
CA ARG A 204 17.63 -9.75 0.44
C ARG A 204 16.20 -9.27 0.17
N LEU A 205 16.03 -8.08 -0.38
CA LEU A 205 14.72 -7.47 -0.58
C LEU A 205 14.27 -7.62 -2.03
N ASP A 206 13.15 -8.31 -2.23
CA ASP A 206 12.52 -8.36 -3.55
C ASP A 206 12.01 -6.95 -3.88
N PRO A 207 12.47 -6.31 -4.96
CA PRO A 207 12.05 -4.95 -5.32
C PRO A 207 10.55 -4.86 -5.66
N PHE A 208 9.89 -5.99 -5.84
CA PHE A 208 8.44 -6.07 -6.04
C PHE A 208 7.68 -6.55 -4.80
N GLY A 209 8.38 -6.83 -3.71
CA GLY A 209 7.80 -7.20 -2.43
C GLY A 209 7.19 -6.01 -1.70
N ILE A 210 6.13 -6.28 -0.95
CA ILE A 210 5.50 -5.31 -0.03
C ILE A 210 5.92 -5.71 1.37
N TYR A 211 6.64 -4.83 2.06
CA TYR A 211 7.14 -5.05 3.42
C TYR A 211 6.34 -4.18 4.38
N LEU A 212 5.66 -4.80 5.35
CA LEU A 212 4.74 -4.12 6.26
C LEU A 212 5.11 -4.41 7.72
N PRO A 213 5.60 -3.41 8.46
CA PRO A 213 5.67 -3.48 9.92
C PRO A 213 4.31 -3.88 10.48
N THR A 214 4.28 -4.96 11.27
CA THR A 214 3.02 -5.60 11.68
C THR A 214 2.85 -5.60 13.20
N LEU A 215 1.66 -5.20 13.66
CA LEU A 215 1.20 -5.37 15.04
C LEU A 215 0.22 -6.54 15.10
N LEU A 216 0.48 -7.50 15.99
CA LEU A 216 -0.49 -8.52 16.34
C LEU A 216 -1.51 -7.96 17.34
N VAL A 217 -2.78 -7.97 16.96
CA VAL A 217 -3.90 -7.56 17.80
C VAL A 217 -4.70 -8.80 18.18
N ALA A 218 -4.51 -9.29 19.40
CA ALA A 218 -5.28 -10.39 19.96
C ALA A 218 -6.59 -9.81 20.54
N ASN A 219 -7.67 -9.92 19.76
CA ASN A 219 -8.96 -9.32 20.04
C ASN A 219 -9.88 -10.27 20.82
N LYS A 220 -10.98 -9.72 21.36
CA LYS A 220 -11.99 -10.42 22.18
C LYS A 220 -11.43 -11.04 23.46
N TYR A 221 -10.41 -10.41 24.04
CA TYR A 221 -9.78 -10.85 25.28
C TYR A 221 -10.76 -10.96 26.47
N ASP A 222 -11.90 -10.28 26.41
CA ASP A 222 -12.97 -10.36 27.41
C ASP A 222 -13.66 -11.73 27.48
N LEU A 223 -13.62 -12.52 26.42
CA LEU A 223 -14.27 -13.84 26.37
C LEU A 223 -13.48 -14.90 27.15
N GLU A 224 -12.16 -14.89 27.01
CA GLU A 224 -11.26 -15.84 27.66
C GLU A 224 -9.99 -15.11 28.13
N PRO A 225 -10.07 -14.35 29.24
CA PRO A 225 -8.95 -13.55 29.72
C PRO A 225 -7.89 -14.43 30.37
N ASP A 226 -6.91 -14.85 29.57
CA ASP A 226 -5.72 -15.57 30.03
C ASP A 226 -4.43 -14.82 29.63
N PRO A 227 -3.60 -14.37 30.59
CA PRO A 227 -2.31 -13.74 30.29
C PRO A 227 -1.35 -14.63 29.49
N ALA A 228 -1.47 -15.96 29.56
CA ALA A 228 -0.61 -16.89 28.83
C ALA A 228 -1.06 -17.09 27.37
N ALA A 229 -2.35 -16.93 27.07
CA ALA A 229 -2.93 -17.18 25.74
C ALA A 229 -2.22 -16.40 24.61
N LEU A 230 -1.79 -15.16 24.86
CA LEU A 230 -1.07 -14.38 23.85
C LEU A 230 0.29 -15.00 23.49
N ASN A 231 1.03 -15.50 24.49
CA ASN A 231 2.34 -16.12 24.26
C ASN A 231 2.17 -17.47 23.55
N ILE A 232 1.18 -18.26 23.97
CA ILE A 232 0.85 -19.54 23.31
C ILE A 232 0.50 -19.30 21.84
N LEU A 233 -0.34 -18.30 21.56
CA LEU A 233 -0.72 -17.96 20.18
C LEU A 233 0.50 -17.57 19.33
N LYS A 234 1.46 -16.81 19.90
CA LYS A 234 2.70 -16.45 19.20
C LYS A 234 3.57 -17.67 18.91
N GLU A 235 3.73 -18.55 19.88
CA GLU A 235 4.52 -19.79 19.74
C GLU A 235 3.91 -20.72 18.68
N LEU A 236 2.58 -20.86 18.67
CA LEU A 236 1.88 -21.71 17.70
C LEU A 236 1.98 -21.18 16.27
N LEU A 237 2.02 -19.86 16.09
CA LEU A 237 2.16 -19.23 14.78
C LEU A 237 3.62 -19.01 14.36
N ASP A 238 4.58 -19.28 15.24
CA ASP A 238 6.01 -18.99 15.04
C ASP A 238 6.23 -17.51 14.63
N ILE A 239 5.59 -16.59 15.38
CA ILE A 239 5.66 -15.14 15.12
C ILE A 239 6.19 -14.36 16.33
N SER A 240 7.01 -13.36 16.05
CA SER A 240 7.58 -12.45 17.06
C SER A 240 7.11 -10.99 16.91
N PHE A 241 5.95 -10.77 16.28
CA PHE A 241 5.38 -9.42 16.14
C PHE A 241 5.21 -8.73 17.50
N PRO A 242 5.41 -7.39 17.58
CA PRO A 242 4.84 -6.57 18.63
C PRO A 242 3.36 -6.89 18.75
N SER A 243 2.85 -6.96 19.98
CA SER A 243 1.50 -7.48 20.22
C SER A 243 0.74 -6.73 21.29
N LEU A 244 -0.58 -6.70 21.13
CA LEU A 244 -1.50 -6.05 22.04
C LEU A 244 -2.77 -6.89 22.20
N VAL A 245 -3.20 -7.10 23.44
CA VAL A 245 -4.54 -7.64 23.71
C VAL A 245 -5.56 -6.52 23.65
N THR A 246 -6.71 -6.80 23.03
CA THR A 246 -7.79 -5.83 22.92
C THR A 246 -9.14 -6.45 23.22
N SER A 247 -10.04 -5.62 23.74
CA SER A 247 -11.46 -5.94 23.83
C SER A 247 -12.27 -4.70 23.49
N ILE A 248 -13.18 -4.87 22.53
CA ILE A 248 -14.11 -3.81 22.14
C ILE A 248 -15.14 -3.56 23.24
N CYS A 249 -15.55 -4.62 23.95
CA CYS A 249 -16.56 -4.60 25.01
C CYS A 249 -16.06 -3.84 26.25
N THR A 250 -14.83 -4.12 26.69
CA THR A 250 -14.25 -3.50 27.88
C THR A 250 -13.39 -2.27 27.57
N GLU A 251 -13.20 -1.96 26.28
CA GLU A 251 -12.30 -0.93 25.76
C GLU A 251 -10.82 -1.14 26.13
N GLN A 252 -10.45 -2.34 26.61
CA GLN A 252 -9.08 -2.69 26.93
C GLN A 252 -8.20 -2.65 25.68
N GLY A 253 -7.01 -2.06 25.79
CA GLY A 253 -6.00 -2.00 24.73
C GLY A 253 -6.27 -0.98 23.62
N LEU A 254 -7.48 -0.43 23.51
CA LEU A 254 -7.85 0.41 22.36
C LEU A 254 -7.08 1.74 22.33
N LYS A 255 -6.69 2.29 23.48
CA LYS A 255 -5.93 3.56 23.56
C LYS A 255 -4.45 3.33 23.26
N GLU A 256 -3.93 2.21 23.74
CA GLU A 256 -2.55 1.76 23.60
C GLU A 256 -2.19 1.53 22.14
N LEU A 257 -3.16 1.11 21.31
CA LEU A 257 -2.98 0.92 19.87
C LEU A 257 -2.39 2.17 19.19
N GLY A 258 -2.95 3.35 19.48
CA GLY A 258 -2.45 4.60 18.89
C GLY A 258 -1.03 4.94 19.34
N THR A 259 -0.67 4.62 20.59
CA THR A 259 0.68 4.81 21.13
C THR A 259 1.68 3.86 20.48
N LEU A 260 1.36 2.57 20.40
CA LEU A 260 2.20 1.56 19.76
C LEU A 260 2.42 1.88 18.28
N LEU A 261 1.37 2.31 17.59
CA LEU A 261 1.50 2.82 16.23
C LEU A 261 2.44 4.02 16.22
N PHE A 262 2.15 5.10 16.95
CA PHE A 262 2.99 6.31 16.95
C PHE A 262 4.48 6.03 17.21
N ASP A 263 4.78 5.25 18.24
CA ASP A 263 6.14 4.96 18.67
C ASP A 263 6.85 4.00 17.70
N GLY A 264 6.21 2.88 17.35
CA GLY A 264 6.83 1.87 16.50
C GLY A 264 7.06 2.36 15.08
N LEU A 265 6.18 3.23 14.58
CA LEU A 265 6.31 3.86 13.27
C LEU A 265 7.23 5.10 13.29
N GLU A 266 7.84 5.40 14.44
CA GLU A 266 8.72 6.55 14.67
C GLU A 266 8.15 7.87 14.13
N ILE A 267 6.85 8.11 14.37
CA ILE A 267 6.19 9.33 13.91
C ILE A 267 6.69 10.54 14.71
N ILE A 268 7.03 11.61 14.01
CA ILE A 268 7.30 12.92 14.59
C ILE A 268 6.26 13.93 14.11
N ARG A 269 5.88 14.86 14.99
CA ARG A 269 4.97 15.97 14.72
C ARG A 269 5.76 17.26 14.66
N VAL A 270 5.69 17.95 13.54
CA VAL A 270 6.35 19.25 13.35
C VAL A 270 5.29 20.31 13.14
N TYR A 271 5.31 21.35 13.96
CA TYR A 271 4.39 22.46 13.84
C TYR A 271 5.02 23.56 12.99
N THR A 272 4.19 24.29 12.25
CA THR A 272 4.67 25.45 11.49
C THR A 272 4.13 26.74 12.08
N LYS A 273 4.90 27.81 11.89
CA LYS A 273 4.47 29.16 12.19
C LYS A 273 4.87 30.12 11.09
N ALA A 274 4.05 31.16 10.90
CA ALA A 274 4.40 32.25 10.01
C ALA A 274 5.23 33.30 10.77
N PRO A 275 6.08 34.08 10.08
CA PRO A 275 6.85 35.16 10.70
C PRO A 275 5.96 36.10 11.53
N GLY A 276 6.34 36.28 12.80
CA GLY A 276 5.63 37.13 13.75
C GLY A 276 4.29 36.57 14.29
N LYS A 277 3.92 35.33 13.93
CA LYS A 277 2.71 34.67 14.45
C LYS A 277 3.04 33.55 15.42
N ALA A 278 2.04 33.20 16.25
CA ALA A 278 2.10 32.02 17.09
C ALA A 278 2.07 30.73 16.23
N PRO A 279 2.65 29.62 16.72
CA PRO A 279 2.59 28.33 16.04
C PRO A 279 1.17 27.80 15.89
N GLN A 280 0.90 27.17 14.75
CA GLN A 280 -0.35 26.41 14.55
C GLN A 280 -0.22 25.08 15.30
N LYS A 281 -0.91 24.94 16.43
CA LYS A 281 -0.79 23.77 17.33
C LYS A 281 -1.82 22.67 17.07
N ASP A 282 -2.81 22.94 16.23
CA ASP A 282 -3.95 22.04 15.96
C ASP A 282 -3.73 21.13 14.75
N LYS A 283 -2.73 21.43 13.92
CA LYS A 283 -2.43 20.71 12.67
C LYS A 283 -0.92 20.58 12.47
N PRO A 284 -0.26 19.66 13.17
CA PRO A 284 1.13 19.35 12.87
C PRO A 284 1.26 18.70 11.49
N PHE A 285 2.44 18.86 10.90
CA PHE A 285 2.90 17.96 9.84
C PHE A 285 3.45 16.70 10.48
N THR A 286 3.04 15.55 9.97
CA THR A 286 3.46 14.23 10.45
C THR A 286 4.50 13.64 9.52
N LEU A 287 5.69 13.37 10.04
CA LEU A 287 6.79 12.74 9.31
C LEU A 287 7.34 11.57 10.11
N ARG A 288 8.32 10.88 9.54
CA ARG A 288 9.13 9.88 10.24
C ARG A 288 10.34 10.54 10.89
N LYS A 289 10.85 9.95 11.95
CA LYS A 289 12.15 10.31 12.54
C LYS A 289 13.26 10.30 11.47
N GLY A 290 14.19 11.25 11.57
CA GLY A 290 15.23 11.47 10.56
C GLY A 290 14.78 12.32 9.36
N ALA A 291 13.51 12.77 9.34
CA ALA A 291 13.06 13.79 8.41
C ALA A 291 13.71 15.15 8.67
N THR A 292 13.78 15.96 7.62
CA THR A 292 14.47 17.25 7.61
C THR A 292 13.52 18.42 7.45
N VAL A 293 14.02 19.64 7.66
CA VAL A 293 13.30 20.89 7.35
C VAL A 293 12.79 20.91 5.90
N LEU A 294 13.59 20.42 4.95
CA LEU A 294 13.20 20.35 3.55
C LEU A 294 11.99 19.44 3.31
N ASP A 295 11.92 18.31 4.03
CA ASP A 295 10.80 17.39 3.92
C ASP A 295 9.48 18.04 4.39
N VAL A 296 9.52 18.83 5.47
CA VAL A 296 8.35 19.62 5.88
C VAL A 296 7.99 20.65 4.83
N ALA A 297 8.96 21.37 4.27
CA ALA A 297 8.70 22.34 3.21
C ALA A 297 8.00 21.71 1.99
N ARG A 298 8.34 20.46 1.63
CA ARG A 298 7.66 19.70 0.56
C ARG A 298 6.21 19.38 0.89
N LEU A 299 5.91 19.05 2.15
CA LEU A 299 4.55 18.83 2.62
C LEU A 299 3.71 20.10 2.63
N VAL A 300 4.32 21.26 2.91
CA VAL A 300 3.62 22.56 2.81
C VAL A 300 3.31 22.87 1.34
N HIS A 301 4.32 22.93 0.47
CA HIS A 301 4.15 23.09 -0.96
C HIS A 301 5.48 22.85 -1.72
N LYS A 302 5.40 22.27 -2.94
CA LYS A 302 6.57 22.06 -3.81
C LYS A 302 7.38 23.34 -4.10
N ASP A 303 6.73 24.49 -4.25
CA ASP A 303 7.40 25.75 -4.56
C ASP A 303 8.14 26.33 -3.34
N ILE A 304 7.62 26.08 -2.12
CA ILE A 304 8.27 26.47 -0.87
C ILE A 304 9.55 25.64 -0.70
N ALA A 305 9.48 24.32 -0.95
CA ALA A 305 10.66 23.47 -0.95
C ALA A 305 11.71 23.92 -1.99
N GLY A 306 11.28 24.28 -3.20
CA GLY A 306 12.18 24.75 -4.26
C GLY A 306 12.85 26.10 -4.00
N SER A 307 12.26 26.94 -3.15
CA SER A 307 12.73 28.30 -2.83
C SER A 307 13.28 28.45 -1.40
N LEU A 308 13.31 27.36 -0.62
CA LEU A 308 13.73 27.38 0.79
C LEU A 308 15.20 27.83 0.92
N LYS A 309 15.44 28.87 1.72
CA LYS A 309 16.79 29.35 2.03
C LYS A 309 17.28 28.83 3.39
N TYR A 310 16.45 28.97 4.41
CA TYR A 310 16.69 28.51 5.78
C TYR A 310 15.35 28.40 6.51
N ALA A 311 15.37 27.80 7.69
CA ALA A 311 14.27 27.89 8.64
C ALA A 311 14.77 28.42 9.98
N ARG A 312 13.85 28.93 10.80
CA ARG A 312 14.09 29.09 12.23
C ARG A 312 13.37 27.96 12.95
N ALA A 313 14.06 27.33 13.90
CA ALA A 313 13.53 26.22 14.67
C ALA A 313 13.39 26.57 16.15
N TRP A 314 12.39 25.98 16.80
CA TRP A 314 12.20 25.96 18.25
C TRP A 314 11.87 24.52 18.64
N GLY A 315 12.52 23.97 19.65
CA GLY A 315 12.30 22.59 20.05
C GLY A 315 13.52 21.95 20.64
N ASN A 316 13.62 20.64 20.51
CA ASN A 316 14.69 19.88 21.15
C ASN A 316 15.97 19.93 20.32
N GLY A 317 17.12 20.16 20.96
CA GLY A 317 18.42 20.20 20.27
C GLY A 317 18.73 21.49 19.50
N VAL A 318 17.89 22.53 19.62
CA VAL A 318 18.12 23.87 19.05
C VAL A 318 17.84 24.96 20.08
N PHE A 319 18.48 26.12 19.93
CA PHE A 319 18.08 27.32 20.66
C PHE A 319 16.83 27.95 20.04
N ASP A 320 16.01 28.61 20.85
CA ASP A 320 14.78 29.26 20.40
C ASP A 320 15.05 30.24 19.24
N GLY A 321 14.53 29.91 18.06
CA GLY A 321 14.66 30.72 16.85
C GLY A 321 16.00 30.56 16.14
N GLN A 322 16.76 29.50 16.47
CA GLN A 322 18.01 29.17 15.80
C GLN A 322 17.77 29.00 14.30
N GLN A 323 18.61 29.66 13.50
CA GLN A 323 18.61 29.51 12.06
C GLN A 323 19.25 28.16 11.69
N VAL A 324 18.50 27.34 10.96
CA VAL A 324 18.91 26.01 10.50
C VAL A 324 18.77 25.88 8.99
N GLY A 325 19.58 25.01 8.40
CA GLY A 325 19.55 24.72 6.96
C GLY A 325 18.43 23.73 6.58
N PRO A 326 18.18 23.54 5.27
CA PRO A 326 17.18 22.59 4.76
C PRO A 326 17.39 21.14 5.22
N GLU A 327 18.65 20.71 5.36
CA GLU A 327 19.01 19.33 5.74
C GLU A 327 19.02 19.09 7.26
N HIS A 328 18.64 20.09 8.06
CA HIS A 328 18.62 19.93 9.52
C HIS A 328 17.57 18.88 9.93
N PRO A 329 17.94 17.86 10.72
CA PRO A 329 17.01 16.85 11.19
C PRO A 329 16.03 17.45 12.20
N LEU A 330 14.78 16.99 12.18
CA LEU A 330 13.74 17.44 13.07
C LEU A 330 13.36 16.38 14.11
N SER A 331 12.87 16.84 15.24
CA SER A 331 12.38 16.04 16.36
C SER A 331 10.86 16.19 16.55
N ASP A 332 10.25 15.25 17.29
CA ASP A 332 8.84 15.37 17.66
C ASP A 332 8.62 16.65 18.46
N THR A 333 7.54 17.36 18.12
CA THR A 333 7.10 18.65 18.68
C THR A 333 7.89 19.88 18.28
N ASP A 334 8.88 19.76 17.40
CA ASP A 334 9.58 20.93 16.89
C ASP A 334 8.62 21.90 16.17
N VAL A 335 8.92 23.19 16.29
CA VAL A 335 8.24 24.26 15.57
C VAL A 335 9.21 24.87 14.57
N ILE A 336 8.77 25.03 13.33
CA ILE A 336 9.57 25.66 12.28
C ILE A 336 8.89 26.89 11.66
N GLU A 337 9.70 27.89 11.33
CA GLU A 337 9.34 29.06 10.53
C GLU A 337 10.18 29.02 9.25
N LEU A 338 9.54 28.80 8.10
CA LEU A 338 10.22 28.63 6.81
C LEU A 338 10.50 30.00 6.17
N HIS A 339 11.74 30.22 5.72
CA HIS A 339 12.14 31.43 4.99
C HIS A 339 12.59 31.09 3.57
N ILE A 340 11.83 31.60 2.60
CA ILE A 340 12.09 31.45 1.17
C ILE A 340 12.95 32.59 0.61
N ARG A 341 13.57 32.37 -0.55
CA ARG A 341 14.41 33.36 -1.25
C ARG A 341 13.63 34.51 -1.87
#